data_AF-A0A6A9VN87-F1
#
_entry.id   AF-A0A6A9VN87-F1
#
_cell.length_a   1.000
_cell.length_b   1.000
_cell.length_c   1.000
_cell.angle_alpha   90.00
_cell.angle_beta   90.00
_cell.angle_gamma   90.00
#
_symmetry.space_group_name_H-M   'P 1'
#
loop_
_entity.id
_entity.type
_entity.pdbx_description
1 polymer ?
#
loop_
_entity_poly.entity_id
_entity_poly.type
_entity_poly.pdbx_seq_one_letter_code
_entity_poly.pdbx_strand_id
1 'polypeptide(L)' 'MQEKISSFCSYLTAGVFAGFGALTLQDWVSLLGLLFVALTYFTNRYYKKKSYEVLKNHPELANLYEKISD' A
#
# COMPACT_ATOMS: atom_id res chain seq x y z
N MET A 1 -1.87 -21.78 -19.32
CA MET A 1 -1.63 -21.04 -18.04
C MET A 1 -2.69 -19.97 -17.76
N GLN A 2 -3.20 -19.25 -18.77
CA GLN A 2 -4.28 -18.25 -18.60
C GLN A 2 -5.56 -18.81 -17.96
N GLU A 3 -5.97 -20.04 -18.27
CA GLU A 3 -7.19 -20.64 -17.71
C GLU A 3 -7.10 -20.87 -16.19
N LYS A 4 -5.91 -21.18 -15.66
CA LYS A 4 -5.69 -21.33 -14.21
C LYS A 4 -5.74 -20.00 -13.47
N ILE A 5 -5.19 -18.94 -14.06
CA ILE A 5 -5.25 -17.58 -13.51
C ILE A 5 -6.69 -17.07 -13.55
N SER A 6 -7.39 -17.27 -14.66
CA SER A 6 -8.81 -16.92 -14.80
C SER A 6 -9.68 -17.65 -13.78
N SER A 7 -9.46 -18.96 -13.61
CA SER A 7 -10.18 -19.77 -12.61
C SER A 7 -9.89 -19.31 -11.19
N PHE A 8 -8.61 -19.06 -10.86
CA PHE A 8 -8.22 -18.56 -9.55
C PHE A 8 -8.84 -17.19 -9.26
N CYS A 9 -8.77 -16.25 -10.20
CA CYS A 9 -9.45 -14.96 -10.08
C CYS A 9 -10.96 -15.12 -9.90
N SER A 10 -11.60 -16.09 -10.58
CA SER A 10 -13.03 -16.35 -10.47
C SER A 10 -13.44 -16.87 -9.09
N TYR A 11 -12.66 -17.77 -8.49
CA TYR A 11 -12.90 -18.22 -7.11
C TYR A 11 -12.63 -17.11 -6.10
N LEU A 12 -11.61 -16.28 -6.34
CA LEU A 12 -11.26 -15.15 -5.49
C LEU A 12 -12.35 -14.09 -5.53
N THR A 13 -12.85 -13.73 -6.71
CA THR A 13 -13.97 -12.79 -6.85
C THR A 13 -15.27 -13.37 -6.30
N ALA A 14 -15.56 -14.65 -6.50
CA ALA A 14 -16.72 -15.31 -5.89
C ALA A 14 -16.66 -15.29 -4.36
N GLY A 15 -15.49 -15.55 -3.77
CA GLY A 15 -15.27 -15.44 -2.33
C GLY A 15 -15.43 -14.02 -1.81
N VAL A 16 -14.91 -13.02 -2.54
CA VAL A 16 -15.09 -11.59 -2.22
C VAL A 16 -16.57 -11.20 -2.29
N PHE A 17 -17.30 -11.63 -3.32
CA PHE A 17 -18.73 -11.36 -3.48
C PHE A 17 -19.58 -12.03 -2.40
N ALA A 18 -19.27 -13.28 -2.04
CA ALA A 18 -19.92 -13.97 -0.93
C ALA A 18 -19.66 -13.26 0.41
N GLY A 19 -18.43 -12.79 0.65
CA GLY A 19 -18.09 -11.94 1.79
C GLY A 19 -18.80 -10.58 1.75
N PHE A 20 -19.03 -10.02 0.57
CA PHE A 20 -19.76 -8.77 0.36
C PHE A 20 -21.21 -8.84 0.83
N GLY A 21 -21.86 -9.99 0.63
CA GLY A 21 -23.22 -10.22 1.14
C GLY A 21 -23.28 -10.52 2.64
N ALA A 22 -22.17 -10.97 3.25
CA ALA A 22 -22.13 -11.39 4.65
C ALA A 22 -21.78 -10.24 5.62
N LEU A 23 -21.07 -9.21 5.14
CA LEU A 23 -20.58 -8.10 5.96
C LEU A 23 -21.48 -6.87 5.86
N THR A 24 -21.59 -6.11 6.95
CA THR A 24 -22.37 -4.86 6.97
C THR A 24 -21.63 -3.74 6.26
N LEU A 25 -22.34 -2.67 5.84
CA LEU A 25 -21.71 -1.49 5.23
C LEU A 25 -20.62 -0.87 6.10
N GLN A 26 -20.78 -0.94 7.43
CA GLN A 26 -19.81 -0.42 8.39
C GLN A 26 -18.52 -1.25 8.41
N ASP A 27 -18.62 -2.57 8.28
CA ASP A 27 -17.45 -3.46 8.21
C ASP A 27 -16.65 -3.20 6.93
N TRP A 28 -17.33 -2.94 5.81
CA TRP A 28 -16.69 -2.56 4.55
C TRP A 28 -15.92 -1.25 4.65
N VAL A 29 -16.50 -0.21 5.26
CA VAL A 29 -15.82 1.07 5.49
C VAL A 29 -14.58 0.88 6.37
N SER A 30 -14.68 0.05 7.42
CA SER A 30 -13.57 -0.24 8.31
C SER A 30 -12.44 -0.99 7.60
N LEU A 31 -12.78 -1.96 6.76
CA LEU A 31 -11.82 -2.74 5.97
C LEU A 31 -11.10 -1.87 4.93
N LEU A 32 -11.84 -1.01 4.23
CA LEU A 32 -11.24 -0.04 3.30
C LEU A 32 -10.34 0.95 4.04
N GLY A 33 -10.76 1.47 5.19
CA GLY A 33 -9.93 2.34 6.03
C GLY A 33 -8.61 1.68 6.43
N LEU A 34 -8.67 0.43 6.89
CA LEU A 34 -7.47 -0.37 7.20
C LEU A 34 -6.57 -0.54 5.98
N LEU A 35 -7.15 -0.85 4.82
CA LEU A 35 -6.42 -1.02 3.57
C LEU A 35 -5.69 0.27 3.18
N PHE A 36 -6.36 1.43 3.25
CA PHE A 36 -5.72 2.71 2.96
C PHE A 36 -4.61 3.06 3.95
N VAL A 37 -4.79 2.80 5.25
CA VAL A 37 -3.73 3.00 6.25
C VAL A 37 -2.53 2.12 5.95
N ALA A 38 -2.76 0.84 5.62
CA ALA A 38 -1.69 -0.08 5.24
C ALA A 38 -0.96 0.40 3.97
N LEU A 39 -1.69 0.80 2.93
CA LEU A 39 -1.11 1.35 1.70
C LEU A 39 -0.28 2.60 1.97
N THR A 40 -0.80 3.56 2.73
CA THR A 40 -0.06 4.77 3.09
C THR A 40 1.19 4.43 3.89
N TYR A 41 1.11 3.53 4.86
CA TYR A 41 2.27 3.07 5.63
C TYR A 41 3.33 2.42 4.74
N PHE A 42 2.93 1.50 3.86
CA PHE A 42 3.85 0.82 2.94
C PHE A 42 4.47 1.79 1.94
N THR A 43 3.66 2.68 1.38
CA THR A 43 4.10 3.73 0.47
C THR A 43 5.12 4.62 1.18
N ASN A 44 4.80 5.12 2.37
CA ASN A 44 5.71 5.94 3.16
C ASN A 44 7.01 5.18 3.49
N ARG A 45 6.92 3.89 3.84
CA ARG A 45 8.09 3.05 4.12
C ARG A 45 8.94 2.81 2.87
N TYR A 46 8.33 2.64 1.70
CA TYR A 46 9.00 2.48 0.42
C TYR A 46 9.74 3.76 0.02
N TYR A 47 9.06 4.90 0.08
CA TYR A 47 9.69 6.20 -0.18
C TYR A 47 10.81 6.47 0.81
N LYS A 48 10.61 6.24 2.11
CA LYS A 48 11.64 6.43 3.13
C LYS A 48 12.93 5.66 2.80
N LYS A 49 12.82 4.39 2.36
CA LYS A 49 13.99 3.61 1.92
C LYS A 49 14.71 4.24 0.71
N LYS A 50 13.94 4.65 -0.30
CA LYS A 50 14.49 5.27 -1.51
C LYS A 50 15.12 6.64 -1.21
N SER A 51 14.52 7.44 -0.33
CA SER A 51 15.05 8.72 0.10
C SER A 51 16.40 8.57 0.80
N TYR A 52 16.58 7.54 1.64
CA TYR A 52 17.87 7.26 2.26
C TYR A 52 18.95 6.85 1.25
N GLU A 53 18.60 6.08 0.22
CA GLU A 53 19.55 5.73 -0.84
C GLU A 53 19.96 6.95 -1.68
N VAL A 54 19.01 7.84 -2.00
CA VAL A 54 19.28 9.10 -2.70
C VAL A 54 20.14 10.04 -1.84
N LEU A 55 19.83 10.19 -0.56
CA LEU A 55 20.62 11.01 0.39
C LEU A 55 22.03 10.45 0.61
N LYS A 56 22.18 9.12 0.63
CA LYS A 56 23.51 8.48 0.75
C LYS A 56 24.38 8.70 -0.48
N ASN A 57 23.77 8.75 -1.67
CA ASN A 57 24.49 8.93 -2.94
C ASN A 57 24.74 10.41 -3.29
N HIS A 58 24.04 11.36 -2.64
CA HIS A 58 24.21 12.80 -2.87
C HIS A 58 24.42 13.55 -1.54
N PRO A 59 25.67 13.73 -1.08
CA PRO A 59 25.97 14.38 0.20
C PRO A 59 25.55 15.87 0.24
N GLU A 60 25.42 16.53 -0.91
CA GLU A 60 24.89 17.91 -0.99
C GLU A 60 23.41 18.03 -0.55
N LEU A 61 22.60 16.97 -0.70
CA LEU A 61 21.20 16.98 -0.27
C LEU A 61 21.05 16.84 1.25
N ALA A 62 22.04 16.25 1.93
CA ALA A 62 22.04 16.12 3.39
C ALA A 62 22.16 17.51 4.06
N ASN A 63 23.08 18.35 3.56
CA ASN A 63 23.24 19.73 4.04
C ASN A 63 22.01 20.60 3.74
N LEU A 64 21.31 20.36 2.63
CA LEU A 64 20.06 21.08 2.31
C LEU A 64 18.91 20.67 3.22
N TYR A 65 18.80 19.39 3.58
CA TYR A 65 17.77 18.93 4.51
C TYR A 65 17.98 19.55 5.90
N GLU A 66 19.22 19.58 6.38
CA GLU A 66 19.59 20.21 7.66
C GLU A 66 19.25 21.70 7.67
N LYS A 67 19.49 22.41 6.56
CA LYS A 67 19.17 23.84 6.41
C LYS A 67 17.69 24.16 6.26
N ILE A 68 16.85 23.20 5.88
CA ILE A 68 15.39 23.37 5.76
C ILE A 68 14.69 22.97 7.08
N SER A 69 15.34 22.14 7.90
CA SER A 69 14.83 21.72 9.21
C SER A 69 15.17 22.67 10.37
N ASP A 70 16.06 23.64 10.15
CA ASP A 70 16.40 24.76 11.05
C ASP A 70 15.50 25.97 10.74
#